data_AF-A0A843T3Q2-F1
#
_entry.id   AF-A0A843T3Q2-F1
#
_cell.length_a   1.000
_cell.length_b   1.000
_cell.length_c   1.000
_cell.angle_alpha   90.00
_cell.angle_beta   90.00
_cell.angle_gamma   90.00
#
_symmetry.space_group_name_H-M   'P 1'
#
loop_
_entity.id
_entity.type
_entity.pdbx_description
1 polymer ?
#
loop_
_entity_poly.entity_id
_entity_poly.type
_entity_poly.pdbx_seq_one_letter_code
_entity_poly.pdbx_strand_id
1 'polypeptide(L)'
;MLCSARFGQLAGTGLLVATSAACAATQPLVYSDPAPEAAGIRHVSASSSEIRPVPRVSDHVIVISIDGLRPDAIDRFGAGTLQRLIREGSYSLEATTITPSITLPSHASMLTGVEPSVHGITWNENQVEEVGRVVVPTIFSLARSGGLHTAAFFSKGKFDHLILPGSVDHAVLPEGDGFWLADRTAEEVENYLASERPNLTFVHFGDTDYAGHLIGWMSPVYGWAVDMADAAVARVLAAADEAFGPGGYTVIVTSDHGGHGRTHGTTEEADMTIPWIAWGKGVRSGVELPATIHTTDTAATALWLLGLATPPDLAGAPVQTAFDAPNALPGGLHPHPADIATQPGSQLLGR
;
A
#
# COMPACT_ATOMS: atom_id res chain seq x y z
N MET A 1 23.11 -30.42 -5.79
CA MET A 1 23.91 -30.87 -6.95
C MET A 1 25.10 -29.93 -7.09
N LEU A 2 26.31 -30.49 -7.17
CA LEU A 2 27.58 -29.76 -7.18
C LEU A 2 27.78 -28.96 -8.47
N CYS A 3 28.35 -27.76 -8.37
CA CYS A 3 29.06 -27.14 -9.49
C CYS A 3 30.46 -26.71 -9.04
N SER A 4 31.45 -27.15 -9.83
CA SER A 4 32.90 -27.16 -9.55
C SER A 4 33.54 -25.78 -9.57
N ALA A 5 34.57 -25.62 -8.73
CA ALA A 5 35.57 -24.57 -8.84
C ALA A 5 36.66 -24.91 -9.86
N ARG A 6 37.20 -23.90 -10.54
CA ARG A 6 38.57 -23.89 -11.11
C ARG A 6 39.12 -22.47 -11.10
N PHE A 7 40.18 -22.22 -10.33
CA PHE A 7 41.23 -21.27 -10.71
C PHE A 7 42.58 -21.74 -10.15
N GLY A 8 43.62 -21.50 -10.94
CA GLY A 8 44.91 -22.18 -10.91
C GLY A 8 45.92 -21.67 -9.88
N GLN A 9 46.89 -22.54 -9.61
CA GLN A 9 48.08 -22.28 -8.79
C GLN A 9 49.04 -21.32 -9.49
N LEU A 10 49.42 -20.24 -8.79
CA LEU A 10 50.72 -19.59 -8.91
C LEU A 10 51.30 -19.43 -7.49
N ALA A 11 52.54 -19.86 -7.33
CA ALA A 11 53.25 -19.98 -6.08
C ALA A 11 53.61 -18.62 -5.49
N GLY A 12 53.30 -18.43 -4.20
CA GLY A 12 53.76 -17.32 -3.38
C GLY A 12 53.38 -17.60 -1.92
N THR A 13 54.38 -17.77 -1.07
CA THR A 13 54.21 -17.99 0.38
C THR A 13 53.57 -16.76 1.03
N GLY A 14 52.26 -16.83 1.23
CA GLY A 14 51.46 -15.87 1.99
C GLY A 14 50.54 -16.62 2.94
N LEU A 15 50.61 -16.27 4.21
CA LEU A 15 49.78 -16.78 5.30
C LEU A 15 48.29 -16.59 4.95
N LEU A 16 47.59 -17.69 4.63
CA LEU A 16 46.13 -17.69 4.47
C LEU A 16 45.48 -17.53 5.85
N VAL A 17 44.99 -16.33 6.14
CA VAL A 17 43.96 -16.13 7.17
C VAL A 17 42.62 -16.38 6.48
N ALA A 18 42.06 -17.56 6.69
CA ALA A 18 40.70 -17.88 6.29
C ALA A 18 39.73 -17.17 7.26
N THR A 19 39.26 -15.98 6.91
CA THR A 19 38.08 -15.41 7.56
C THR A 19 36.84 -16.08 6.97
N SER A 20 36.29 -17.06 7.66
CA SER A 20 34.95 -17.57 7.40
C SER A 20 33.94 -16.48 7.76
N ALA A 21 33.46 -15.73 6.77
CA ALA A 21 32.22 -14.98 6.92
C ALA A 21 31.08 -16.00 6.93
N ALA A 22 30.62 -16.37 8.12
CA ALA A 22 29.40 -17.12 8.29
C ALA A 22 28.24 -16.19 7.90
N CYS A 23 27.60 -16.45 6.76
CA CYS A 23 26.26 -15.94 6.51
C CYS A 23 25.33 -16.59 7.53
N ALA A 24 25.01 -15.85 8.60
CA ALA A 24 23.92 -16.22 9.48
C ALA A 24 22.61 -15.99 8.71
N ALA A 25 21.90 -17.07 8.40
CA ALA A 25 20.52 -16.99 7.96
C ALA A 25 19.70 -16.44 9.14
N THR A 26 19.25 -15.19 9.05
CA THR A 26 18.30 -14.60 9.99
C THR A 26 16.93 -15.22 9.74
N GLN A 27 16.37 -15.88 10.76
CA GLN A 27 15.02 -16.42 10.71
C GLN A 27 14.02 -15.25 10.75
N PRO A 28 12.93 -15.29 9.96
CA PRO A 28 11.88 -14.30 10.09
C PRO A 28 11.24 -14.38 11.49
N LEU A 29 10.89 -13.22 12.06
CA LEU A 29 10.08 -13.15 13.28
C LEU A 29 8.67 -13.70 12.97
N VAL A 30 8.41 -14.94 13.37
CA VAL A 30 7.06 -15.54 13.32
C VAL A 30 6.37 -15.23 14.64
N TYR A 31 5.40 -14.32 14.63
CA TYR A 31 4.62 -14.00 15.82
C TYR A 31 3.52 -15.06 16.02
N SER A 32 3.73 -15.97 16.97
CA SER A 32 2.75 -16.97 17.37
C SER A 32 2.41 -16.82 18.86
N ASP A 33 1.63 -15.78 19.20
CA ASP A 33 0.98 -15.70 20.51
C ASP A 33 -0.54 -15.85 20.37
N PRO A 34 -1.19 -16.70 21.19
CA PRO A 34 -2.64 -16.85 21.18
C PRO A 34 -3.32 -15.61 21.78
N ALA A 35 -4.41 -15.18 21.17
CA ALA A 35 -5.22 -14.06 21.62
C ALA A 35 -5.72 -14.26 23.07
N PRO A 36 -5.68 -13.23 23.94
CA PRO A 36 -6.24 -13.32 25.28
C PRO A 36 -7.77 -13.31 25.23
N GLU A 37 -8.37 -14.11 26.11
CA GLU A 37 -9.82 -14.25 26.28
C GLU A 37 -10.44 -12.93 26.80
N ALA A 38 -11.45 -12.42 26.10
CA ALA A 38 -12.05 -11.12 26.37
C ALA A 38 -12.88 -11.11 27.67
N ALA A 39 -12.39 -10.39 28.69
CA ALA A 39 -13.14 -10.15 29.91
C ALA A 39 -14.06 -8.91 29.78
N GLY A 40 -15.37 -9.18 29.65
CA GLY A 40 -16.49 -8.39 30.18
C GLY A 40 -16.56 -6.89 29.89
N ILE A 41 -17.18 -6.51 28.77
CA ILE A 41 -17.66 -5.14 28.52
C ILE A 41 -19.19 -5.10 28.62
N ARG A 42 -19.72 -4.17 29.41
CA ARG A 42 -21.17 -3.94 29.58
C ARG A 42 -21.76 -3.35 28.29
N HIS A 43 -22.73 -4.04 27.71
CA HIS A 43 -23.48 -3.59 26.53
C HIS A 43 -24.25 -2.29 26.81
N VAL A 44 -23.86 -1.20 26.15
CA VAL A 44 -24.78 -0.11 25.82
C VAL A 44 -25.33 -0.43 24.44
N SER A 45 -26.64 -0.64 24.35
CA SER A 45 -27.34 -0.95 23.10
C SER A 45 -27.35 0.28 22.20
N ALA A 46 -26.40 0.32 21.26
CA ALA A 46 -26.50 1.16 20.07
C ALA A 46 -27.34 0.41 19.03
N SER A 47 -28.36 1.08 18.50
CA SER A 47 -29.20 0.58 17.42
C SER A 47 -28.32 0.17 16.23
N SER A 48 -28.32 -1.13 15.94
CA SER A 48 -27.59 -1.74 14.81
C SER A 48 -28.28 -1.37 13.50
N SER A 49 -27.81 -0.33 12.82
CA SER A 49 -27.99 -0.26 11.38
C SER A 49 -27.23 -1.46 10.78
N GLU A 50 -27.94 -2.44 10.25
CA GLU A 50 -27.34 -3.58 9.56
C GLU A 50 -26.39 -3.08 8.48
N ILE A 51 -25.09 -3.29 8.69
CA ILE A 51 -24.07 -3.06 7.68
C ILE A 51 -24.37 -4.02 6.53
N ARG A 52 -24.95 -3.53 5.44
CA ARG A 52 -25.23 -4.36 4.26
C ARG A 52 -23.91 -4.79 3.64
N PRO A 53 -23.70 -6.10 3.35
CA PRO A 53 -22.52 -6.55 2.65
C PRO A 53 -22.40 -5.85 1.30
N VAL A 54 -21.25 -5.21 1.05
CA VAL A 54 -20.94 -4.65 -0.27
C VAL A 54 -20.46 -5.81 -1.15
N PRO A 55 -20.97 -5.98 -2.38
CA PRO A 55 -20.45 -7.00 -3.28
C PRO A 55 -18.94 -6.81 -3.48
N ARG A 56 -18.18 -7.86 -3.20
CA ARG A 56 -16.73 -7.87 -3.40
C ARG A 56 -16.40 -7.69 -4.89
N VAL A 57 -15.46 -6.79 -5.19
CA VAL A 57 -14.95 -6.54 -6.54
C VAL A 57 -13.80 -7.49 -6.86
N SER A 58 -12.89 -7.71 -5.90
CA SER A 58 -11.75 -8.60 -6.03
C SER A 58 -11.53 -9.45 -4.78
N ASP A 59 -11.12 -10.71 -4.98
CA ASP A 59 -10.75 -11.63 -3.89
C ASP A 59 -9.35 -11.35 -3.34
N HIS A 60 -8.51 -10.70 -4.13
CA HIS A 60 -7.13 -10.38 -3.83
C HIS A 60 -6.85 -8.92 -4.19
N VAL A 61 -6.37 -8.14 -3.22
CA VAL A 61 -5.97 -6.75 -3.37
C VAL A 61 -4.53 -6.62 -2.91
N ILE A 62 -3.68 -6.06 -3.78
CA ILE A 62 -2.29 -5.74 -3.48
C ILE A 62 -2.16 -4.22 -3.44
N VAL A 63 -1.65 -3.68 -2.35
CA VAL A 63 -1.28 -2.27 -2.23
C VAL A 63 0.23 -2.18 -2.21
N ILE A 64 0.81 -1.45 -3.18
CA ILE A 64 2.25 -1.24 -3.29
C ILE A 64 2.53 0.24 -3.03
N SER A 65 3.30 0.53 -1.98
CA SER A 65 3.82 1.86 -1.69
C SER A 65 5.28 1.95 -2.12
N ILE A 66 5.59 2.94 -2.96
CA ILE A 66 6.96 3.26 -3.38
C ILE A 66 7.35 4.56 -2.68
N ASP A 67 8.16 4.47 -1.63
CA ASP A 67 8.47 5.54 -0.68
C ASP A 67 9.17 6.72 -1.37
N GLY A 68 8.67 7.94 -1.23
CA GLY A 68 9.29 9.12 -1.84
C GLY A 68 9.21 9.18 -3.38
N LEU A 69 8.29 8.44 -4.02
CA LEU A 69 8.11 8.45 -5.48
C LEU A 69 7.28 9.67 -5.92
N ARG A 70 7.91 10.57 -6.67
CA ARG A 70 7.21 11.68 -7.32
C ARG A 70 6.50 11.20 -8.60
N PRO A 71 5.28 11.68 -8.90
CA PRO A 71 4.57 11.30 -10.13
C PRO A 71 5.34 11.61 -11.41
N ASP A 72 5.99 12.78 -11.48
CA ASP A 72 6.76 13.23 -12.64
C ASP A 72 8.05 12.42 -12.87
N ALA A 73 8.50 11.65 -11.88
CA ALA A 73 9.63 10.74 -12.02
C ALA A 73 9.31 9.54 -12.92
N ILE A 74 8.05 9.09 -12.94
CA ILE A 74 7.59 7.92 -13.69
C ILE A 74 7.84 8.11 -15.19
N ASP A 75 7.46 9.27 -15.73
CA ASP A 75 7.71 9.61 -17.13
C ASP A 75 9.18 9.96 -17.36
N ARG A 76 9.77 10.82 -16.51
CA ARG A 76 11.13 11.32 -16.67
C ARG A 76 12.19 10.22 -16.75
N PHE A 77 12.06 9.18 -15.94
CA PHE A 77 13.04 8.09 -15.88
C PHE A 77 12.62 6.84 -16.68
N GLY A 78 11.41 6.82 -17.24
CA GLY A 78 10.99 5.72 -18.09
C GLY A 78 10.60 4.46 -17.33
N ALA A 79 9.95 4.59 -16.16
CA ALA A 79 9.46 3.49 -15.34
C ALA A 79 8.38 2.69 -16.10
N GLY A 80 8.81 1.70 -16.88
CA GLY A 80 8.01 1.07 -17.93
C GLY A 80 6.81 0.29 -17.41
N THR A 81 6.94 -0.34 -16.24
CA THR A 81 5.85 -1.07 -15.60
C THR A 81 4.79 -0.11 -15.08
N LEU A 82 5.17 0.92 -14.35
CA LEU A 82 4.26 1.95 -13.84
C LEU A 82 3.56 2.69 -15.00
N GLN A 83 4.28 3.04 -16.06
CA GLN A 83 3.68 3.62 -17.26
C GLN A 83 2.67 2.67 -17.93
N ARG A 84 2.91 1.36 -17.91
CA ARG A 84 1.94 0.37 -18.38
C ARG A 84 0.69 0.38 -17.51
N LEU A 85 0.84 0.35 -16.18
CA LEU A 85 -0.29 0.38 -15.25
C LEU A 85 -1.13 1.66 -15.42
N ILE A 86 -0.48 2.81 -15.63
CA ILE A 86 -1.16 4.09 -15.94
C ILE A 86 -1.99 3.98 -17.23
N ARG A 87 -1.39 3.48 -18.31
CA ARG A 87 -2.09 3.37 -19.61
C ARG A 87 -3.25 2.38 -19.58
N GLU A 88 -3.09 1.27 -18.86
CA GLU A 88 -4.04 0.17 -18.85
C GLU A 88 -5.06 0.23 -17.70
N GLY A 89 -4.84 1.08 -16.71
CA GLY A 89 -5.62 1.17 -15.49
C GLY A 89 -6.35 2.50 -15.30
N SER A 90 -6.67 2.80 -14.05
CA SER A 90 -7.23 4.08 -13.61
C SER A 90 -6.22 4.78 -12.71
N TYR A 91 -5.95 6.06 -12.90
CA TYR A 91 -4.86 6.72 -12.18
C TYR A 91 -5.14 8.20 -11.87
N SER A 92 -4.49 8.72 -10.84
CA SER A 92 -4.25 10.14 -10.64
C SER A 92 -2.76 10.36 -10.39
N LEU A 93 -2.16 11.30 -11.11
CA LEU A 93 -0.79 11.78 -10.84
C LEU A 93 -0.79 13.07 -10.00
N GLU A 94 -1.97 13.46 -9.50
CA GLU A 94 -2.22 14.64 -8.68
C GLU A 94 -2.84 14.27 -7.32
N ALA A 95 -2.79 12.98 -6.94
CA ALA A 95 -3.20 12.57 -5.60
C ALA A 95 -2.28 13.20 -4.55
N THR A 96 -2.78 13.35 -3.33
CA THR A 96 -2.06 14.09 -2.27
C THR A 96 -1.89 13.26 -1.00
N THR A 97 -0.78 13.49 -0.32
CA THR A 97 -0.52 12.94 1.01
C THR A 97 -0.95 13.89 2.13
N ILE A 98 -0.60 13.56 3.37
CA ILE A 98 -0.85 14.31 4.59
C ILE A 98 0.25 15.33 4.89
N THR A 99 0.00 16.20 5.88
CA THR A 99 1.02 17.11 6.42
C THR A 99 1.31 16.77 7.89
N PRO A 100 2.59 16.61 8.30
CA PRO A 100 3.80 16.63 7.47
C PRO A 100 3.92 15.38 6.60
N SER A 101 4.41 15.54 5.36
CA SER A 101 4.59 14.49 4.36
C SER A 101 5.83 13.64 4.65
N ILE A 102 5.84 12.98 5.80
CA ILE A 102 6.94 12.15 6.31
C ILE A 102 6.51 10.69 6.37
N THR A 103 7.48 9.79 6.18
CA THR A 103 7.22 8.38 5.85
C THR A 103 6.26 7.66 6.78
N LEU A 104 6.60 7.53 8.07
CA LEU A 104 5.83 6.70 8.99
C LEU A 104 4.42 7.27 9.27
N PRO A 105 4.23 8.59 9.51
CA PRO A 105 2.89 9.17 9.64
C PRO A 105 2.06 9.05 8.36
N SER A 106 2.66 9.24 7.19
CA SER A 106 1.96 9.13 5.91
C SER A 106 1.49 7.71 5.64
N HIS A 107 2.34 6.71 5.94
CA HIS A 107 1.94 5.31 5.88
C HIS A 107 0.91 4.93 6.94
N ALA A 108 0.99 5.49 8.15
CA ALA A 108 -0.05 5.31 9.16
C ALA A 108 -1.40 5.83 8.64
N SER A 109 -1.44 7.02 8.03
CA SER A 109 -2.65 7.56 7.41
C SER A 109 -3.14 6.69 6.25
N MET A 110 -2.24 6.25 5.37
CA MET A 110 -2.54 5.35 4.25
C MET A 110 -3.17 4.03 4.70
N LEU A 111 -2.64 3.43 5.78
CA LEU A 111 -3.02 2.11 6.27
C LEU A 111 -4.12 2.13 7.33
N THR A 112 -4.49 3.29 7.86
CA THR A 112 -5.62 3.43 8.79
C THR A 112 -6.79 4.15 8.16
N GLY A 113 -6.56 4.91 7.08
CA GLY A 113 -7.56 5.75 6.43
C GLY A 113 -7.97 6.97 7.25
N VAL A 114 -7.21 7.35 8.28
CA VAL A 114 -7.45 8.53 9.13
C VAL A 114 -6.22 9.44 9.18
N GLU A 115 -6.40 10.68 9.62
CA GLU A 115 -5.32 11.66 9.72
C GLU A 115 -4.40 11.44 10.95
N PRO A 116 -3.22 12.07 11.01
CA PRO A 116 -2.31 11.99 12.17
C PRO A 116 -2.92 12.43 13.49
N SER A 117 -3.86 13.38 13.44
CA SER A 117 -4.62 13.82 14.62
C SER A 117 -5.49 12.72 15.23
N VAL A 118 -5.76 11.65 14.48
CA VAL A 118 -6.58 10.50 14.91
C VAL A 118 -5.69 9.29 15.24
N HIS A 119 -4.76 8.91 14.35
CA HIS A 119 -3.92 7.73 14.59
C HIS A 119 -2.73 7.98 15.54
N GLY A 120 -2.39 9.25 15.82
CA GLY A 120 -1.40 9.66 16.83
C GLY A 120 0.07 9.50 16.44
N ILE A 121 0.39 8.68 15.43
CA ILE A 121 1.76 8.57 14.89
C ILE A 121 2.19 9.87 14.20
N THR A 122 3.14 10.57 14.81
CA THR A 122 3.64 11.89 14.36
C THR A 122 5.18 11.97 14.32
N TRP A 123 5.85 10.82 14.48
CA TRP A 123 7.31 10.65 14.46
C TRP A 123 7.73 9.77 13.29
N ASN A 124 9.03 9.68 13.01
CA ASN A 124 9.53 8.87 11.89
C ASN A 124 10.60 7.83 12.30
N GLU A 125 10.99 7.77 13.56
CA GLU A 125 11.99 6.85 14.07
C GLU A 125 11.38 5.45 14.35
N ASN A 126 12.21 4.40 14.34
CA ASN A 126 11.80 3.13 14.90
C ASN A 126 11.91 3.20 16.43
N GLN A 127 10.76 3.26 17.11
CA GLN A 127 10.68 3.37 18.56
C GLN A 127 9.51 2.57 19.13
N VAL A 128 9.25 1.40 18.54
CA VAL A 128 8.09 0.55 18.90
C VAL A 128 8.12 0.12 20.36
N GLU A 129 9.30 -0.05 20.94
CA GLU A 129 9.47 -0.42 22.35
C GLU A 129 9.16 0.75 23.30
N GLU A 130 9.41 1.99 22.88
CA GLU A 130 9.23 3.19 23.69
C GLU A 130 7.81 3.74 23.65
N VAL A 131 7.20 3.81 22.46
CA VAL A 131 5.90 4.47 22.26
C VAL A 131 4.80 3.52 21.78
N GLY A 132 5.13 2.26 21.51
CA GLY A 132 4.17 1.26 21.09
C GLY A 132 3.73 1.41 19.64
N ARG A 133 2.73 0.60 19.26
CA ARG A 133 2.16 0.57 17.91
C ARG A 133 0.98 1.55 17.79
N VAL A 134 0.53 1.78 16.56
CA VAL A 134 -0.71 2.51 16.27
C VAL A 134 -1.86 1.94 17.09
N VAL A 135 -2.77 2.79 17.59
CA VAL A 135 -3.86 2.36 18.50
C VAL A 135 -5.23 2.36 17.85
N VAL A 136 -5.32 2.77 16.59
CA VAL A 136 -6.54 2.71 15.78
C VAL A 136 -6.49 1.51 14.83
N PRO A 137 -7.64 0.99 14.36
CA PRO A 137 -7.66 -0.09 13.39
C PRO A 137 -6.88 0.25 12.12
N THR A 138 -6.03 -0.67 11.69
CA THR A 138 -5.39 -0.66 10.36
C THR A 138 -6.22 -1.46 9.36
N ILE A 139 -5.96 -1.28 8.07
CA ILE A 139 -6.57 -2.07 6.98
C ILE A 139 -6.40 -3.57 7.22
N PHE A 140 -5.27 -3.98 7.81
CA PHE A 140 -5.02 -5.38 8.14
C PHE A 140 -5.96 -5.85 9.24
N SER A 141 -6.06 -5.10 10.35
CA SER A 141 -6.97 -5.45 11.44
C SER A 141 -8.44 -5.49 11.01
N LEU A 142 -8.84 -4.57 10.13
CA LEU A 142 -10.18 -4.51 9.56
C LEU A 142 -10.43 -5.71 8.63
N ALA A 143 -9.47 -6.04 7.76
CA ALA A 143 -9.55 -7.23 6.90
C ALA A 143 -9.62 -8.54 7.71
N ARG A 144 -8.81 -8.67 8.77
CA ARG A 144 -8.84 -9.81 9.70
C ARG A 144 -10.17 -9.91 10.43
N SER A 145 -10.74 -8.80 10.89
CA SER A 145 -12.05 -8.80 11.54
C SER A 145 -13.17 -9.26 10.60
N GLY A 146 -13.01 -9.04 9.29
CA GLY A 146 -13.87 -9.58 8.23
C GLY A 146 -13.58 -11.04 7.84
N GLY A 147 -12.68 -11.74 8.55
CA GLY A 147 -12.33 -13.13 8.27
C GLY A 147 -11.39 -13.33 7.08
N LEU A 148 -10.66 -12.29 6.66
CA LEU A 148 -9.75 -12.36 5.52
C LEU A 148 -8.29 -12.62 5.92
N HIS A 149 -7.49 -13.09 4.98
CA HIS A 149 -6.05 -13.29 5.16
C HIS A 149 -5.24 -12.08 4.68
N THR A 150 -4.18 -11.75 5.40
CA THR A 150 -3.43 -10.51 5.27
C THR A 150 -1.93 -10.75 5.31
N ALA A 151 -1.18 -10.08 4.45
CA ALA A 151 0.28 -10.13 4.44
C ALA A 151 0.89 -8.73 4.24
N ALA A 152 2.06 -8.50 4.83
CA ALA A 152 2.73 -7.21 4.74
C ALA A 152 4.26 -7.37 4.60
N PHE A 153 4.84 -6.67 3.63
CA PHE A 153 6.25 -6.75 3.27
C PHE A 153 6.84 -5.34 3.32
N PHE A 154 7.70 -5.08 4.29
CA PHE A 154 8.27 -3.76 4.51
C PHE A 154 9.76 -3.73 4.27
N SER A 155 10.25 -2.61 3.75
CA SER A 155 11.69 -2.41 3.54
C SER A 155 12.37 -1.54 4.60
N LYS A 156 11.62 -1.06 5.61
CA LYS A 156 12.11 -0.28 6.75
C LYS A 156 11.55 -0.85 8.06
N GLY A 157 12.38 -0.99 9.10
CA GLY A 157 11.96 -1.66 10.35
C GLY A 157 10.94 -0.87 11.19
N LYS A 158 10.91 0.47 11.05
CA LYS A 158 9.94 1.36 11.73
C LYS A 158 8.47 1.01 11.46
N PHE A 159 8.16 0.26 10.40
CA PHE A 159 6.79 -0.14 10.11
C PHE A 159 6.22 -1.18 11.06
N ASP A 160 7.00 -1.72 12.01
CA ASP A 160 6.47 -2.51 13.12
C ASP A 160 5.41 -1.71 13.94
N HIS A 161 5.53 -0.38 13.97
CA HIS A 161 4.50 0.50 14.52
C HIS A 161 3.11 0.30 13.91
N LEU A 162 2.99 -0.26 12.71
CA LEU A 162 1.73 -0.41 11.97
C LEU A 162 1.15 -1.84 12.03
N ILE A 163 1.83 -2.77 12.71
CA ILE A 163 1.46 -4.19 12.75
C ILE A 163 0.81 -4.52 14.09
N LEU A 164 -0.50 -4.35 14.20
CA LEU A 164 -1.22 -4.71 15.43
C LEU A 164 -1.17 -6.23 15.68
N PRO A 165 -1.09 -6.70 16.95
CA PRO A 165 -1.11 -8.12 17.26
C PRO A 165 -2.30 -8.84 16.62
N GLY A 166 -2.03 -9.94 15.91
CA GLY A 166 -3.05 -10.74 15.21
C GLY A 166 -3.67 -10.08 13.97
N SER A 167 -3.22 -8.88 13.59
CA SER A 167 -3.75 -8.15 12.43
C SER A 167 -3.14 -8.56 11.09
N VAL A 168 -1.95 -9.18 11.09
CA VAL A 168 -1.25 -9.64 9.88
C VAL A 168 -0.92 -11.12 10.03
N ASP A 169 -1.30 -11.97 9.06
CA ASP A 169 -0.98 -13.41 9.09
C ASP A 169 0.50 -13.66 8.79
N HIS A 170 1.10 -12.82 7.94
CA HIS A 170 2.51 -12.86 7.61
C HIS A 170 3.09 -11.46 7.43
N ALA A 171 4.09 -11.11 8.24
CA ALA A 171 4.80 -9.85 8.11
C ALA A 171 6.31 -10.08 8.06
N VAL A 172 6.98 -9.41 7.13
CA VAL A 172 8.44 -9.37 7.07
C VAL A 172 8.93 -7.93 6.93
N LEU A 173 9.99 -7.63 7.66
CA LEU A 173 10.61 -6.33 7.75
C LEU A 173 12.04 -6.49 8.28
N PRO A 174 12.97 -5.56 7.96
CA PRO A 174 14.30 -5.57 8.55
C PRO A 174 14.26 -5.35 10.07
N GLU A 175 15.23 -5.92 10.78
CA GLU A 175 15.42 -5.70 12.22
C GLU A 175 15.87 -4.26 12.51
N GLY A 176 15.36 -3.66 13.59
CA GLY A 176 15.77 -2.34 14.08
C GLY A 176 15.62 -1.24 13.02
N ASP A 177 16.66 -0.42 12.84
CA ASP A 177 16.71 0.62 11.79
C ASP A 177 17.19 0.10 10.43
N GLY A 178 17.14 -1.22 10.22
CA GLY A 178 17.57 -1.83 8.97
C GLY A 178 16.75 -1.37 7.76
N PHE A 179 17.36 -1.55 6.59
CA PHE A 179 16.79 -1.20 5.30
C PHE A 179 16.99 -2.35 4.30
N TRP A 180 15.94 -2.70 3.56
CA TRP A 180 16.02 -3.64 2.45
C TRP A 180 15.86 -2.90 1.12
N LEU A 181 16.66 -3.30 0.13
CA LEU A 181 16.46 -2.87 -1.24
C LEU A 181 15.20 -3.56 -1.82
N ALA A 182 14.64 -2.97 -2.87
CA ALA A 182 13.41 -3.47 -3.49
C ALA A 182 13.53 -4.93 -3.96
N ASP A 183 14.73 -5.37 -4.36
CA ASP A 183 14.99 -6.73 -4.81
C ASP A 183 14.72 -7.78 -3.73
N ARG A 184 15.13 -7.49 -2.49
CA ARG A 184 14.93 -8.34 -1.33
C ARG A 184 13.47 -8.36 -0.90
N THR A 185 12.81 -7.21 -0.85
CA THR A 185 11.38 -7.17 -0.51
C THR A 185 10.54 -7.91 -1.56
N ALA A 186 10.84 -7.77 -2.85
CA ALA A 186 10.14 -8.49 -3.92
C ALA A 186 10.38 -10.01 -3.84
N GLU A 187 11.58 -10.46 -3.46
CA GLU A 187 11.88 -11.88 -3.23
C GLU A 187 11.01 -12.47 -2.10
N GLU A 188 10.83 -11.74 -1.00
CA GLU A 188 9.94 -12.19 0.09
C GLU A 188 8.48 -12.31 -0.36
N VAL A 189 8.00 -11.36 -1.18
CA VAL A 189 6.65 -11.41 -1.77
C VAL A 189 6.51 -12.65 -2.68
N GLU A 190 7.46 -12.87 -3.58
CA GLU A 190 7.49 -14.03 -4.48
C GLU A 190 7.44 -15.34 -3.69
N ASN A 191 8.29 -15.47 -2.66
CA ASN A 191 8.36 -16.67 -1.84
C ASN A 191 7.04 -16.95 -1.11
N TYR A 192 6.39 -15.91 -0.56
CA TYR A 192 5.13 -16.07 0.15
C TYR A 192 3.97 -16.42 -0.79
N LEU A 193 3.83 -15.70 -1.91
CA LEU A 193 2.77 -15.91 -2.89
C LEU A 193 2.89 -17.24 -3.66
N ALA A 194 4.06 -17.89 -3.63
CA ALA A 194 4.25 -19.22 -4.22
C ALA A 194 3.41 -20.31 -3.53
N SER A 195 3.04 -20.14 -2.25
CA SER A 195 2.26 -21.13 -1.50
C SER A 195 1.02 -20.57 -0.82
N GLU A 196 0.98 -19.26 -0.55
CA GLU A 196 -0.11 -18.62 0.17
C GLU A 196 -0.96 -17.74 -0.74
N ARG A 197 -2.22 -17.54 -0.37
CA ARG A 197 -3.17 -16.72 -1.14
C ARG A 197 -3.87 -15.67 -0.26
N PRO A 198 -3.15 -14.64 0.24
CA PRO A 198 -3.75 -13.60 1.08
C PRO A 198 -4.80 -12.79 0.31
N ASN A 199 -5.85 -12.34 0.98
CA ASN A 199 -6.83 -11.43 0.39
C ASN A 199 -6.30 -10.00 0.29
N LEU A 200 -5.51 -9.56 1.27
CA LEU A 200 -4.87 -8.25 1.28
C LEU A 200 -3.35 -8.42 1.42
N THR A 201 -2.60 -7.86 0.48
CA THR A 201 -1.13 -7.78 0.55
C THR A 201 -0.70 -6.34 0.51
N PHE A 202 0.15 -5.93 1.44
CA PHE A 202 0.83 -4.63 1.39
C PHE A 202 2.32 -4.83 1.12
N VAL A 203 2.88 -4.04 0.21
CA VAL A 203 4.31 -4.09 -0.16
C VAL A 203 4.88 -2.68 -0.13
N HIS A 204 6.02 -2.51 0.52
CA HIS A 204 6.73 -1.24 0.59
C HIS A 204 8.14 -1.34 0.01
N PHE A 205 8.46 -0.46 -0.94
CA PHE A 205 9.80 -0.28 -1.50
C PHE A 205 10.35 1.08 -1.09
N GLY A 206 11.57 1.11 -0.53
CA GLY A 206 12.13 2.30 0.12
C GLY A 206 13.22 3.03 -0.67
N ASP A 207 13.57 2.50 -1.83
CA ASP A 207 14.79 2.83 -2.58
C ASP A 207 14.80 4.27 -3.09
N THR A 208 13.65 4.75 -3.58
CA THR A 208 13.48 6.09 -4.14
C THR A 208 13.68 7.18 -3.09
N ASP A 209 13.06 7.05 -1.92
CA ASP A 209 13.30 7.94 -0.78
C ASP A 209 14.76 7.91 -0.31
N TYR A 210 15.34 6.72 -0.16
CA TYR A 210 16.75 6.58 0.23
C TYR A 210 17.69 7.29 -0.75
N ALA A 211 17.49 7.11 -2.06
CA ALA A 211 18.27 7.79 -3.09
C ALA A 211 18.01 9.30 -3.11
N GLY A 212 16.76 9.72 -2.87
CA GLY A 212 16.35 11.11 -2.70
C GLY A 212 17.14 11.81 -1.60
N HIS A 213 17.23 11.21 -0.41
CA HIS A 213 18.04 11.72 0.68
C HIS A 213 19.56 11.71 0.38
N LEU A 214 20.05 10.66 -0.28
CA LEU A 214 21.48 10.48 -0.52
C LEU A 214 22.06 11.48 -1.52
N ILE A 215 21.39 11.70 -2.65
CA ILE A 215 21.93 12.51 -3.76
C ILE A 215 20.94 13.59 -4.21
N GLY A 216 19.66 13.36 -4.04
CA GLY A 216 18.61 14.32 -4.31
C GLY A 216 17.51 13.76 -5.19
N TRP A 217 16.26 14.17 -4.93
CA TRP A 217 15.12 13.87 -5.78
C TRP A 217 15.41 14.37 -7.20
N MET A 218 15.00 13.56 -8.19
CA MET A 218 15.21 13.81 -9.62
C MET A 218 16.67 13.83 -10.10
N SER A 219 17.62 13.42 -9.26
CA SER A 219 18.98 13.13 -9.70
C SER A 219 19.05 11.82 -10.51
N PRO A 220 20.15 11.55 -11.24
CA PRO A 220 20.34 10.26 -11.90
C PRO A 220 20.32 9.06 -10.95
N VAL A 221 20.77 9.22 -9.70
CA VAL A 221 20.75 8.14 -8.70
C VAL A 221 19.31 7.87 -8.22
N TYR A 222 18.51 8.92 -8.05
CA TYR A 222 17.08 8.78 -7.82
C TYR A 222 16.39 8.06 -8.99
N GLY A 223 16.73 8.42 -10.23
CA GLY A 223 16.24 7.73 -11.43
C GLY A 223 16.56 6.23 -11.44
N TRP A 224 17.78 5.84 -11.08
CA TRP A 224 18.14 4.43 -10.93
C TRP A 224 17.30 3.72 -9.85
N ALA A 225 17.00 4.39 -8.74
CA ALA A 225 16.13 3.83 -7.71
C ALA A 225 14.66 3.70 -8.18
N VAL A 226 14.18 4.63 -9.01
CA VAL A 226 12.87 4.51 -9.68
C VAL A 226 12.84 3.26 -10.57
N ASP A 227 13.88 3.03 -11.38
CA ASP A 227 13.98 1.84 -12.24
C ASP A 227 13.99 0.54 -11.43
N MET A 228 14.68 0.51 -10.28
CA MET A 228 14.67 -0.65 -9.39
C MET A 228 13.30 -0.92 -8.79
N ALA A 229 12.62 0.13 -8.31
CA ALA A 229 11.26 0.00 -7.78
C ALA A 229 10.28 -0.46 -8.86
N ASP A 230 10.38 0.06 -10.08
CA ASP A 230 9.57 -0.37 -11.23
C ASP A 230 9.78 -1.87 -11.55
N ALA A 231 11.04 -2.33 -11.57
CA ALA A 231 11.37 -3.74 -11.78
C ALA A 231 10.84 -4.63 -10.64
N ALA A 232 10.87 -4.16 -9.40
CA ALA A 232 10.31 -4.88 -8.26
C ALA A 232 8.77 -4.94 -8.32
N VAL A 233 8.10 -3.89 -8.78
CA VAL A 233 6.65 -3.94 -9.08
C VAL A 233 6.36 -5.02 -10.12
N ALA A 234 7.13 -5.10 -11.21
CA ALA A 234 6.95 -6.12 -12.23
C ALA A 234 7.06 -7.55 -11.66
N ARG A 235 8.01 -7.77 -10.75
CA ARG A 235 8.20 -9.04 -10.03
C ARG A 235 6.99 -9.40 -9.16
N VAL A 236 6.47 -8.44 -8.39
CA VAL A 236 5.25 -8.64 -7.57
C VAL A 236 4.05 -8.99 -8.44
N LEU A 237 3.86 -8.32 -9.58
CA LEU A 237 2.77 -8.62 -10.50
C LEU A 237 2.90 -10.01 -11.13
N ALA A 238 4.12 -10.42 -11.49
CA ALA A 238 4.36 -11.77 -12.00
C ALA A 238 4.06 -12.85 -10.95
N ALA A 239 4.49 -12.64 -9.69
CA ALA A 239 4.14 -13.53 -8.58
C ALA A 239 2.63 -13.60 -8.34
N ALA A 240 1.94 -12.46 -8.44
CA ALA A 240 0.49 -12.38 -8.30
C ALA A 240 -0.25 -13.06 -9.47
N ASP A 241 0.26 -12.99 -10.70
CA ASP A 241 -0.30 -13.71 -11.85
C ASP A 241 -0.21 -15.24 -11.66
N GLU A 242 0.92 -15.75 -11.16
CA GLU A 242 1.06 -17.17 -10.81
C GLU A 242 0.17 -17.57 -9.63
N ALA A 243 0.11 -16.70 -8.60
CA ALA A 243 -0.62 -16.97 -7.36
C ALA A 243 -2.13 -16.79 -7.48
N PHE A 244 -2.66 -15.93 -8.36
CA PHE A 244 -4.09 -15.62 -8.43
C PHE A 244 -4.69 -15.86 -9.81
N GLY A 245 -3.86 -16.15 -10.80
CA GLY A 245 -4.23 -16.17 -12.21
C GLY A 245 -4.19 -14.76 -12.81
N PRO A 246 -3.79 -14.61 -14.10
CA PRO A 246 -3.83 -13.31 -14.77
C PRO A 246 -5.22 -12.67 -14.70
N GLY A 247 -5.28 -11.44 -14.20
CA GLY A 247 -6.53 -10.70 -13.98
C GLY A 247 -7.35 -11.17 -12.76
N GLY A 248 -6.79 -12.03 -11.90
CA GLY A 248 -7.43 -12.54 -10.68
C GLY A 248 -7.38 -11.63 -9.46
N TYR A 249 -6.67 -10.49 -9.54
CA TYR A 249 -6.42 -9.57 -8.44
C TYR A 249 -6.51 -8.10 -8.90
N THR A 250 -6.62 -7.21 -7.93
CA THR A 250 -6.50 -5.76 -8.12
C THR A 250 -5.20 -5.29 -7.48
N VAL A 251 -4.49 -4.38 -8.13
CA VAL A 251 -3.34 -3.68 -7.55
C VAL A 251 -3.64 -2.19 -7.43
N ILE A 252 -3.21 -1.59 -6.33
CA ILE A 252 -3.10 -0.14 -6.14
C ILE A 252 -1.62 0.15 -5.92
N VAL A 253 -1.02 0.96 -6.77
CA VAL A 253 0.36 1.47 -6.61
C VAL A 253 0.29 2.95 -6.23
N THR A 254 0.96 3.33 -5.16
CA THR A 254 0.98 4.70 -4.66
C THR A 254 2.33 5.07 -4.07
N SER A 255 2.47 6.31 -3.62
CA SER A 255 3.54 6.76 -2.72
C SER A 255 2.96 7.36 -1.46
N ASP A 256 3.79 7.50 -0.43
CA ASP A 256 3.48 8.18 0.82
C ASP A 256 3.86 9.66 0.79
N HIS A 257 4.86 10.06 0.00
CA HIS A 257 5.23 11.44 -0.26
C HIS A 257 6.11 11.55 -1.52
N GLY A 258 6.32 12.78 -1.99
CA GLY A 258 7.38 13.11 -2.94
C GLY A 258 8.65 13.63 -2.24
N GLY A 259 9.35 14.58 -2.85
CA GLY A 259 10.50 15.23 -2.20
C GLY A 259 11.16 16.31 -3.06
N HIS A 260 11.96 17.16 -2.45
CA HIS A 260 12.70 18.23 -3.12
C HIS A 260 14.12 18.34 -2.57
N GLY A 261 15.07 18.71 -3.43
CA GLY A 261 16.48 18.72 -3.04
C GLY A 261 16.85 17.36 -2.46
N ARG A 262 17.16 17.29 -1.16
CA ARG A 262 17.50 16.06 -0.42
C ARG A 262 16.62 15.84 0.82
N THR A 263 15.44 16.44 0.83
CA THR A 263 14.52 16.41 1.96
C THR A 263 13.08 16.31 1.50
N HIS A 264 12.19 16.10 2.46
CA HIS A 264 10.75 16.08 2.31
C HIS A 264 10.13 16.42 3.68
N GLY A 265 8.80 16.50 3.75
CA GLY A 265 8.06 16.79 4.99
C GLY A 265 7.51 18.20 5.06
N THR A 266 7.59 18.96 3.97
CA THR A 266 7.04 20.30 3.84
C THR A 266 5.67 20.27 3.16
N THR A 267 5.08 21.44 2.95
CA THR A 267 3.86 21.60 2.14
C THR A 267 4.18 21.94 0.69
N GLU A 268 5.43 21.80 0.24
CA GLU A 268 5.78 22.00 -1.17
C GLU A 268 5.07 20.95 -2.03
N GLU A 269 4.60 21.36 -3.20
CA GLU A 269 3.93 20.46 -4.14
C GLU A 269 4.78 19.22 -4.46
N ALA A 270 6.10 19.40 -4.55
CA ALA A 270 7.03 18.30 -4.80
C ALA A 270 7.02 17.23 -3.69
N ASP A 271 6.66 17.58 -2.45
CA ASP A 271 6.55 16.66 -1.31
C ASP A 271 5.14 16.08 -1.18
N MET A 272 4.13 16.88 -1.51
CA MET A 272 2.73 16.56 -1.23
C MET A 272 2.08 15.71 -2.32
N THR A 273 2.50 15.87 -3.58
CA THR A 273 1.89 15.19 -4.74
C THR A 273 2.46 13.78 -4.90
N ILE A 274 1.57 12.79 -4.92
CA ILE A 274 1.88 11.36 -5.03
C ILE A 274 1.13 10.72 -6.21
N PRO A 275 1.68 9.68 -6.85
CA PRO A 275 0.92 8.90 -7.81
C PRO A 275 -0.09 8.02 -7.06
N TRP A 276 -1.26 7.80 -7.65
CA TRP A 276 -2.22 6.79 -7.23
C TRP A 276 -2.72 6.04 -8.46
N ILE A 277 -2.39 4.77 -8.60
CA ILE A 277 -2.62 3.98 -9.82
C ILE A 277 -3.31 2.67 -9.45
N ALA A 278 -4.55 2.47 -9.89
CA ALA A 278 -5.24 1.20 -9.81
C ALA A 278 -5.11 0.43 -11.13
N TRP A 279 -4.92 -0.89 -11.07
CA TRP A 279 -4.89 -1.79 -12.23
C TRP A 279 -5.40 -3.19 -11.87
N GLY A 280 -5.84 -3.96 -12.87
CA GLY A 280 -6.27 -5.36 -12.70
C GLY A 280 -7.80 -5.52 -12.59
N LYS A 281 -8.23 -6.51 -11.82
CA LYS A 281 -9.64 -6.94 -11.72
C LYS A 281 -10.56 -5.79 -11.33
N GLY A 282 -11.60 -5.58 -12.14
CA GLY A 282 -12.64 -4.57 -11.90
C GLY A 282 -12.22 -3.12 -12.13
N VAL A 283 -10.96 -2.85 -12.49
CA VAL A 283 -10.45 -1.49 -12.74
C VAL A 283 -10.84 -1.04 -14.14
N ARG A 284 -11.29 0.21 -14.26
CA ARG A 284 -11.55 0.82 -15.58
C ARG A 284 -10.23 1.12 -16.28
N SER A 285 -10.15 0.81 -17.56
CA SER A 285 -8.93 0.99 -18.35
C SER A 285 -8.85 2.38 -18.98
N GLY A 286 -7.69 3.03 -18.87
CA GLY A 286 -7.39 4.32 -19.50
C GLY A 286 -8.14 5.50 -18.90
N VAL A 287 -8.45 5.46 -17.60
CA VAL A 287 -9.22 6.50 -16.92
C VAL A 287 -8.32 7.35 -16.03
N GLU A 288 -8.22 8.64 -16.37
CA GLU A 288 -7.65 9.63 -15.45
C GLU A 288 -8.71 10.03 -14.41
N LEU A 289 -8.30 10.00 -13.15
CA LEU A 289 -9.11 10.26 -11.97
C LEU A 289 -8.91 11.70 -11.49
N PRO A 290 -9.88 12.28 -10.76
CA PRO A 290 -9.75 13.65 -10.25
C PRO A 290 -8.61 13.80 -9.24
N ALA A 291 -8.10 15.02 -9.09
CA ALA A 291 -7.06 15.42 -8.13
C ALA A 291 -7.48 15.36 -6.66
N THR A 292 -8.72 14.96 -6.35
CA THR A 292 -9.26 14.93 -4.98
C THR A 292 -8.91 13.65 -4.22
N ILE A 293 -8.02 12.82 -4.76
CA ILE A 293 -7.60 11.57 -4.10
C ILE A 293 -6.56 11.91 -3.03
N HIS A 294 -6.80 11.41 -1.82
CA HIS A 294 -5.91 11.52 -0.68
C HIS A 294 -5.32 10.16 -0.32
N THR A 295 -4.14 10.14 0.31
CA THR A 295 -3.48 8.89 0.74
C THR A 295 -4.39 8.01 1.61
N THR A 296 -5.25 8.63 2.43
CA THR A 296 -6.25 7.98 3.29
C THR A 296 -7.31 7.21 2.50
N ASP A 297 -7.57 7.56 1.24
CA ASP A 297 -8.52 6.87 0.36
C ASP A 297 -8.03 5.46 -0.01
N THR A 298 -6.72 5.19 0.10
CA THR A 298 -6.13 3.89 -0.21
C THR A 298 -6.69 2.79 0.69
N ALA A 299 -6.76 3.03 2.01
CA ALA A 299 -7.36 2.11 2.96
C ALA A 299 -8.84 1.85 2.65
N ALA A 300 -9.60 2.92 2.46
CA ALA A 300 -11.03 2.84 2.19
C ALA A 300 -11.30 2.06 0.90
N THR A 301 -10.50 2.30 -0.15
CA THR A 301 -10.60 1.61 -1.43
C THR A 301 -10.27 0.13 -1.30
N ALA A 302 -9.18 -0.23 -0.63
CA ALA A 302 -8.79 -1.63 -0.45
C ALA A 302 -9.86 -2.44 0.31
N LEU A 303 -10.43 -1.88 1.38
CA LEU A 303 -11.51 -2.52 2.14
C LEU A 303 -12.77 -2.70 1.29
N TRP A 304 -13.17 -1.65 0.56
CA TRP A 304 -14.33 -1.69 -0.32
C TRP A 304 -14.19 -2.76 -1.42
N LEU A 305 -13.01 -2.87 -2.04
CA LEU A 305 -12.73 -3.88 -3.06
C LEU A 305 -12.90 -5.30 -2.53
N LEU A 306 -12.55 -5.52 -1.26
CA LEU A 306 -12.67 -6.81 -0.57
C LEU A 306 -14.10 -7.11 -0.08
N GLY A 307 -15.05 -6.20 -0.31
CA GLY A 307 -16.44 -6.31 0.12
C GLY A 307 -16.65 -6.00 1.60
N LEU A 308 -15.68 -5.34 2.25
CA LEU A 308 -15.77 -4.94 3.64
C LEU A 308 -16.35 -3.54 3.75
N ALA A 309 -17.13 -3.32 4.81
CA ALA A 309 -17.61 -1.99 5.12
C ALA A 309 -16.46 -1.12 5.66
N THR A 310 -16.39 0.10 5.16
CA THR A 310 -15.50 1.13 5.70
C THR A 310 -16.10 1.68 6.99
N PRO A 311 -15.30 1.80 8.08
CA PRO A 311 -15.72 2.54 9.26
C PRO A 311 -16.24 3.94 8.88
N PRO A 312 -17.36 4.40 9.45
CA PRO A 312 -17.98 5.69 9.09
C PRO A 312 -17.09 6.90 9.40
N ASP A 313 -16.08 6.71 10.23
CA ASP A 313 -15.12 7.66 10.76
C ASP A 313 -13.76 7.63 10.05
N LEU A 314 -13.63 6.85 8.95
CA LEU A 314 -12.50 7.03 8.04
C LEU A 314 -12.53 8.43 7.43
N ALA A 315 -11.37 9.08 7.37
CA ALA A 315 -11.20 10.33 6.63
C ALA A 315 -11.25 10.09 5.12
N GLY A 316 -10.69 8.95 4.67
CA GLY A 316 -10.69 8.56 3.26
C GLY A 316 -12.01 7.95 2.79
N ALA A 317 -12.27 8.07 1.49
CA ALA A 317 -13.41 7.46 0.81
C ALA A 317 -12.93 6.47 -0.27
N PRO A 318 -13.65 5.37 -0.53
CA PRO A 318 -13.29 4.48 -1.63
C PRO A 318 -13.32 5.23 -2.97
N VAL A 319 -12.25 5.13 -3.75
CA VAL A 319 -12.14 5.72 -5.10
C VAL A 319 -12.94 4.89 -6.10
N GLN A 320 -14.27 4.83 -5.92
CA GLN A 320 -15.17 3.97 -6.71
C GLN A 320 -15.14 4.31 -8.20
N THR A 321 -14.83 5.55 -8.55
CA THR A 321 -14.64 5.99 -9.93
C THR A 321 -13.46 5.29 -10.60
N ALA A 322 -12.55 4.62 -9.89
CA ALA A 322 -11.52 3.81 -10.55
C ALA A 322 -12.04 2.45 -11.06
N PHE A 323 -13.28 2.07 -10.74
CA PHE A 323 -13.78 0.71 -10.95
C PHE A 323 -15.07 0.67 -11.75
N ASP A 324 -15.29 -0.43 -12.45
CA ASP A 324 -16.59 -0.73 -13.05
C ASP A 324 -17.63 -0.91 -11.94
N ALA A 325 -18.86 -0.42 -12.17
CA ALA A 325 -19.93 -0.56 -11.19
C ALA A 325 -20.15 -2.06 -10.88
N PRO A 326 -20.12 -2.50 -9.61
CA PRO A 326 -20.34 -3.89 -9.26
C PRO A 326 -21.77 -4.28 -9.63
N ASN A 327 -21.93 -4.97 -10.78
CA ASN A 327 -23.20 -5.46 -11.34
C ASN A 327 -24.40 -4.51 -11.14
N ALA A 328 -24.51 -3.47 -11.97
CA ALA A 328 -25.84 -2.97 -12.31
C ALA A 328 -26.58 -4.10 -13.04
N LEU A 329 -27.60 -4.69 -12.42
CA LEU A 329 -28.60 -5.46 -13.18
C LEU A 329 -29.11 -4.57 -14.33
N PRO A 330 -29.36 -5.13 -15.53
CA PRO A 330 -29.84 -4.33 -16.64
C PRO A 330 -31.23 -3.78 -16.32
N GLY A 331 -31.30 -2.50 -15.96
CA GLY A 331 -32.54 -1.73 -15.84
C GLY A 331 -32.69 -1.00 -14.51
N GLY A 332 -32.59 0.32 -14.55
CA GLY A 332 -33.04 1.20 -13.47
C GLY A 332 -32.14 2.41 -13.27
N LEU A 333 -32.27 3.41 -14.16
CA LEU A 333 -31.82 4.76 -13.85
C LEU A 333 -32.57 5.24 -12.60
N HIS A 334 -31.87 5.41 -11.48
CA HIS A 334 -32.35 6.22 -10.37
C HIS A 334 -31.58 7.55 -10.39
N PRO A 335 -32.27 8.70 -10.48
CA PRO A 335 -31.62 10.00 -10.53
C PRO A 335 -31.07 10.41 -9.16
N HIS A 336 -30.10 11.31 -9.21
CA HIS A 336 -29.38 11.90 -8.08
C HIS A 336 -30.34 12.76 -7.21
N PRO A 337 -30.20 12.79 -5.86
CA PRO A 337 -31.06 13.57 -4.95
C PRO A 337 -31.01 15.10 -5.12
N ALA A 338 -30.25 15.62 -6.09
CA ALA A 338 -30.14 17.04 -6.38
C ALA A 338 -31.10 17.52 -7.48
N ASP A 339 -31.76 16.62 -8.20
CA ASP A 339 -32.64 16.96 -9.33
C ASP A 339 -34.10 17.25 -8.94
N ILE A 340 -34.43 17.29 -7.64
CA ILE A 340 -35.81 17.54 -7.16
C ILE A 340 -36.08 19.01 -6.79
N ALA A 341 -35.08 19.89 -6.88
CA ALA A 341 -35.25 21.29 -6.51
C ALA A 341 -35.14 22.23 -7.72
N THR A 342 -36.07 22.15 -8.67
CA THR A 342 -36.51 23.31 -9.49
C THR A 342 -37.65 22.91 -10.42
N GLN A 343 -38.91 23.09 -9.99
CA GLN A 343 -40.00 23.52 -10.89
C GLN A 343 -41.11 24.23 -10.08
N PRO A 344 -41.38 25.53 -10.31
CA PRO A 344 -42.61 26.17 -9.88
C PRO A 344 -43.69 26.08 -10.97
N GLY A 345 -44.82 25.48 -10.58
CA GLY A 345 -46.18 25.94 -10.92
C GLY A 345 -46.64 25.93 -12.38
N SER A 346 -47.53 25.00 -12.72
CA SER A 346 -48.67 25.32 -13.60
C SER A 346 -49.97 24.95 -12.90
N GLN A 347 -50.73 25.98 -12.51
CA GLN A 347 -52.13 25.86 -12.13
C GLN A 347 -52.95 25.74 -13.41
N LEU A 348 -53.74 24.67 -13.51
CA LEU A 348 -54.82 24.55 -14.49
C LEU A 348 -56.13 25.07 -13.88
N LEU A 349 -56.69 26.05 -14.57
CA LEU A 349 -57.96 26.72 -14.33
C LEU A 349 -59.15 25.75 -14.33
N GLY A 350 -60.11 26.02 -13.44
CA GLY A 350 -61.45 25.47 -13.47
C GLY A 350 -62.49 26.53 -13.08
N ARG A 351 -63.22 26.99 -14.10
CA ARG A 351 -64.43 27.84 -14.11
C ARG A 351 -64.25 29.36 -14.07
#